data_AF-A0ABD0APY0-F1
#
_entry.id   AF-A0ABD0APY0-F1
#
_cell.length_a   1.000
_cell.length_b   1.000
_cell.length_c   1.000
_cell.angle_alpha   90.00
_cell.angle_beta   90.00
_cell.angle_gamma   90.00
#
_symmetry.space_group_name_H-M   'P 1'
#
loop_
_entity.id
_entity.type
_entity.pdbx_description
1 polymer ?
#
loop_
_entity_poly.entity_id
_entity_poly.type
_entity_poly.pdbx_seq_one_letter_code
_entity_poly.pdbx_strand_id
1 'polypeptide(L)'
;MKELSKQVKALWGKKSNVDGQELWQPLVVHLLDTKNVINWLYGHWLTDGQRKAVQGDLSEEAGQQLAGFLGAVHDLGKATPVFQIKKSYNGDQDLDVQLMERLIQVGFDQLGDLILASPRESPHALAGEALLEQFGIDQTVGAIIGDHHGKPQSNVPRTEINDHTKNYWQVDNLVKAREGNWLKVQRELFNFCLQECGYQSASDVPTNLTQSQAVLLEGLLIMADWLASTEYLGDDRSKPLFPLIPLHNSMEDLDLGARFQRAILTWRVEDQWFPEQITDIDEQFQKRWGFKPRPVQRQMDQVIQDATDPGIIIIELEPGAGKTEIALEAVEQLAYTNGEQGLFFGLPTQATSSAMFARVTDWLDKVAKDDDAKLGIKLMHSKAEFNPTYADLKILRAHNVEGEGAVTVNSWFSGKKSILEEFSIGTIDHLLLMGLKQKHLFLRHLGMSGKVVVIDEVHAYDAYMDSYLTKALEWLGAYHGTIPCQVDTYKNENTVFLIRPNRGNIPPRFGHFF
;
A
#
# COMPACT_ATOMS: atom_id res chain seq x y z
N MET A 1 -17.73 -22.13 11.69
CA MET A 1 -17.60 -20.83 12.38
C MET A 1 -18.39 -20.87 13.67
N LYS A 2 -17.83 -20.42 14.80
CA LYS A 2 -18.65 -20.10 15.98
C LYS A 2 -19.62 -19.00 15.56
N GLU A 3 -20.88 -19.14 15.91
CA GLU A 3 -21.90 -18.14 15.58
C GLU A 3 -21.60 -16.86 16.38
N LEU A 4 -21.35 -15.75 15.68
CA LEU A 4 -21.14 -14.45 16.30
C LEU A 4 -22.43 -13.97 16.99
N SER A 5 -22.27 -13.32 18.14
CA SER A 5 -23.38 -12.74 18.89
C SER A 5 -24.11 -11.66 18.09
N LYS A 6 -25.38 -11.44 18.43
CA LYS A 6 -26.18 -10.35 17.85
C LYS A 6 -25.55 -8.98 18.10
N GLN A 7 -24.84 -8.84 19.23
CA GLN A 7 -24.12 -7.62 19.58
C GLN A 7 -22.96 -7.32 18.62
N VAL A 8 -22.13 -8.32 18.29
CA VAL A 8 -21.05 -8.15 17.30
C VAL A 8 -21.62 -7.77 15.93
N LYS A 9 -22.68 -8.46 15.50
CA LYS A 9 -23.34 -8.25 14.20
C LYS A 9 -24.03 -6.88 14.07
N ALA A 10 -24.39 -6.26 15.19
CA ALA A 10 -25.03 -4.94 15.23
C ALA A 10 -24.05 -3.77 15.09
N LEU A 11 -22.76 -3.98 15.32
CA LEU A 11 -21.75 -2.92 15.21
C LEU A 11 -21.61 -2.46 13.76
N TRP A 12 -21.57 -1.15 13.54
CA TRP A 12 -21.36 -0.57 12.21
C TRP A 12 -19.89 -0.17 12.02
N GLY A 13 -19.36 -0.41 10.81
CA GLY A 13 -18.05 0.07 10.37
C GLY A 13 -18.15 1.33 9.51
N LYS A 14 -19.22 1.41 8.70
CA LYS A 14 -19.58 2.56 7.84
C LYS A 14 -21.08 2.76 7.74
N LYS A 15 -21.48 3.98 7.43
CA LYS A 15 -22.87 4.39 7.17
C LYS A 15 -22.91 5.56 6.21
N SER A 16 -23.93 5.61 5.38
CA SER A 16 -24.17 6.67 4.40
C SER A 16 -25.65 6.74 4.04
N ASN A 17 -26.09 7.90 3.56
CA ASN A 17 -27.37 8.04 2.90
C ASN A 17 -27.12 8.56 1.48
N VAL A 18 -27.55 7.79 0.48
CA VAL A 18 -27.34 8.11 -0.94
C VAL A 18 -28.70 8.08 -1.62
N ASP A 19 -29.09 9.19 -2.23
CA ASP A 19 -30.35 9.33 -2.97
C ASP A 19 -31.61 8.94 -2.13
N GLY A 20 -31.56 9.18 -0.81
CA GLY A 20 -32.64 8.84 0.14
C GLY A 20 -32.62 7.39 0.62
N GLN A 21 -31.63 6.59 0.21
CA GLN A 21 -31.43 5.23 0.66
C GLN A 21 -30.41 5.18 1.81
N GLU A 22 -30.85 4.67 2.95
CA GLU A 22 -30.01 4.42 4.12
C GLU A 22 -29.17 3.15 3.93
N LEU A 23 -27.86 3.33 3.95
CA LEU A 23 -26.87 2.30 3.69
C LEU A 23 -25.90 2.18 4.86
N TRP A 24 -25.44 0.97 5.12
CA TRP A 24 -24.46 0.69 6.17
C TRP A 24 -23.57 -0.50 5.80
N GLN A 25 -22.50 -0.67 6.56
CA GLN A 25 -21.66 -1.86 6.52
C GLN A 25 -21.44 -2.34 7.95
N PRO A 26 -21.85 -3.57 8.30
CA PRO A 26 -21.49 -4.17 9.58
C PRO A 26 -19.97 -4.16 9.75
N LEU A 27 -19.49 -3.87 10.95
CA LEU A 27 -18.05 -3.79 11.25
C LEU A 27 -17.35 -5.10 10.88
N VAL A 28 -17.93 -6.23 11.28
CA VAL A 28 -17.38 -7.56 10.96
C VAL A 28 -17.26 -7.81 9.45
N VAL A 29 -18.20 -7.30 8.64
CA VAL A 29 -18.13 -7.43 7.18
C VAL A 29 -16.93 -6.67 6.64
N HIS A 30 -16.71 -5.44 7.11
CA HIS A 30 -15.55 -4.65 6.70
C HIS A 30 -14.21 -5.27 7.13
N LEU A 31 -14.13 -5.84 8.34
CA LEU A 31 -12.94 -6.54 8.81
C LEU A 31 -12.64 -7.78 7.96
N LEU A 32 -13.66 -8.56 7.58
CA LEU A 32 -13.50 -9.72 6.71
C LEU A 32 -13.18 -9.33 5.26
N ASP A 33 -13.83 -8.29 4.72
CA ASP A 33 -13.52 -7.72 3.40
C ASP A 33 -12.02 -7.32 3.36
N THR A 34 -11.54 -6.62 4.40
CA THR A 34 -10.14 -6.17 4.50
C THR A 34 -9.17 -7.33 4.70
N LYS A 35 -9.51 -8.34 5.53
CA LYS A 35 -8.74 -9.59 5.70
C LYS A 35 -8.55 -10.31 4.36
N ASN A 36 -9.64 -10.46 3.59
CA ASN A 36 -9.59 -11.18 2.32
C ASN A 36 -8.79 -10.40 1.27
N VAL A 37 -8.98 -9.07 1.22
CA VAL A 37 -8.21 -8.19 0.33
C VAL A 37 -6.72 -8.24 0.66
N ILE A 38 -6.32 -8.07 1.92
CA ILE A 38 -4.90 -8.04 2.28
C ILE A 38 -4.21 -9.40 2.02
N ASN A 39 -4.89 -10.52 2.29
CA ASN A 39 -4.37 -11.85 1.96
C ASN A 39 -4.21 -12.05 0.46
N TRP A 40 -5.13 -11.53 -0.33
CA TRP A 40 -5.04 -11.57 -1.79
C TRP A 40 -3.90 -10.71 -2.30
N LEU A 41 -3.75 -9.49 -1.79
CA LEU A 41 -2.65 -8.60 -2.14
C LEU A 41 -1.30 -9.22 -1.77
N TYR A 42 -1.18 -9.84 -0.60
CA TYR A 42 0.02 -10.55 -0.18
C TYR A 42 0.42 -11.65 -1.18
N GLY A 43 -0.54 -12.51 -1.55
CA GLY A 43 -0.27 -13.66 -2.42
C GLY A 43 -0.21 -13.35 -3.91
N HIS A 44 -0.85 -12.27 -4.39
CA HIS A 44 -1.09 -12.05 -5.82
C HIS A 44 -0.78 -10.63 -6.31
N TRP A 45 -0.41 -9.69 -5.43
CA TRP A 45 -0.05 -8.33 -5.83
C TRP A 45 1.37 -7.95 -5.44
N LEU A 46 1.83 -8.34 -4.25
CA LEU A 46 3.23 -8.17 -3.87
C LEU A 46 4.16 -8.92 -4.82
N THR A 47 5.34 -8.36 -5.04
CA THR A 47 6.44 -9.06 -5.70
C THR A 47 7.03 -10.13 -4.76
N ASP A 48 7.81 -11.06 -5.30
CA ASP A 48 8.53 -12.05 -4.47
C ASP A 48 9.49 -11.37 -3.48
N GLY A 49 10.19 -10.31 -3.92
CA GLY A 49 11.06 -9.51 -3.07
C GLY A 49 10.29 -8.86 -1.91
N GLN A 50 9.15 -8.24 -2.20
CA GLN A 50 8.29 -7.63 -1.19
C GLN A 50 7.72 -8.66 -0.21
N ARG A 51 7.28 -9.83 -0.70
CA ARG A 51 6.81 -10.93 0.16
C ARG A 51 7.89 -11.36 1.13
N LYS A 52 9.12 -11.59 0.64
CA LYS A 52 10.27 -11.94 1.49
C LYS A 52 10.58 -10.86 2.52
N ALA A 53 10.53 -9.59 2.13
CA ALA A 53 10.77 -8.46 3.03
C ALA A 53 9.71 -8.35 4.13
N VAL A 54 8.44 -8.62 3.80
CA VAL A 54 7.32 -8.67 4.77
C VAL A 54 7.41 -9.90 5.67
N GLN A 55 7.76 -11.05 5.10
CA GLN A 55 7.93 -12.32 5.80
C GLN A 55 9.07 -12.23 6.84
N GLY A 56 10.20 -11.63 6.47
CA GLY A 56 11.40 -11.63 7.30
C GLY A 56 11.81 -13.05 7.70
N ASP A 57 11.95 -13.29 9.00
CA ASP A 57 12.31 -14.61 9.55
C ASP A 57 11.11 -15.57 9.72
N LEU A 58 9.90 -15.15 9.39
CA LEU A 58 8.70 -15.98 9.48
C LEU A 58 8.66 -17.02 8.35
N SER A 59 7.80 -18.04 8.44
CA SER A 59 7.45 -18.85 7.26
C SER A 59 6.53 -18.03 6.34
N GLU A 60 6.42 -18.44 5.07
CA GLU A 60 5.53 -17.77 4.11
C GLU A 60 4.07 -17.78 4.60
N GLU A 61 3.62 -18.90 5.15
CA GLU A 61 2.28 -19.06 5.73
C GLU A 61 2.09 -18.15 6.94
N ALA A 62 3.10 -18.05 7.82
CA ALA A 62 3.04 -17.18 8.99
C ALA A 62 3.01 -15.69 8.60
N GLY A 63 3.74 -15.29 7.55
CA GLY A 63 3.69 -13.94 6.99
C GLY A 63 2.30 -13.60 6.42
N GLN A 64 1.69 -14.53 5.67
CA GLN A 64 0.35 -14.34 5.14
C GLN A 64 -0.71 -14.31 6.27
N GLN A 65 -0.61 -15.19 7.27
CA GLN A 65 -1.50 -15.19 8.44
C GLN A 65 -1.42 -13.87 9.20
N LEU A 66 -0.21 -13.32 9.37
CA LEU A 66 -0.01 -12.03 10.01
C LEU A 66 -0.65 -10.89 9.20
N ALA A 67 -0.45 -10.86 7.88
CA ALA A 67 -1.11 -9.88 7.01
C ALA A 67 -2.64 -9.98 7.13
N GLY A 68 -3.21 -11.18 7.02
CA GLY A 68 -4.64 -11.42 7.22
C GLY A 68 -5.12 -10.93 8.57
N PHE A 69 -4.38 -11.21 9.65
CA PHE A 69 -4.71 -10.77 10.99
C PHE A 69 -4.76 -9.26 11.12
N LEU A 70 -3.76 -8.54 10.58
CA LEU A 70 -3.76 -7.08 10.56
C LEU A 70 -5.03 -6.53 9.88
N GLY A 71 -5.40 -7.08 8.72
CA GLY A 71 -6.64 -6.70 8.03
C GLY A 71 -7.91 -6.99 8.86
N ALA A 72 -7.94 -8.13 9.56
CA ALA A 72 -9.06 -8.54 10.38
C ALA A 72 -9.23 -7.72 11.67
N VAL A 73 -8.20 -7.00 12.14
CA VAL A 73 -8.25 -6.25 13.41
C VAL A 73 -8.04 -4.74 13.28
N HIS A 74 -7.70 -4.23 12.10
CA HIS A 74 -7.33 -2.82 11.94
C HIS A 74 -8.36 -1.83 12.49
N ASP A 75 -9.62 -2.17 12.34
CA ASP A 75 -10.76 -1.34 12.76
C ASP A 75 -11.42 -1.83 14.05
N LEU A 76 -10.74 -2.68 14.85
CA LEU A 76 -11.26 -3.17 16.12
C LEU A 76 -11.66 -2.02 17.06
N GLY A 77 -10.96 -0.88 17.00
CA GLY A 77 -11.30 0.32 17.78
C GLY A 77 -12.64 0.96 17.41
N LYS A 78 -13.27 0.58 16.29
CA LYS A 78 -14.66 0.95 15.97
C LYS A 78 -15.67 0.22 16.86
N ALA A 79 -15.30 -0.90 17.47
CA ALA A 79 -16.12 -1.62 18.45
C ALA A 79 -16.12 -0.94 19.84
N THR A 80 -16.17 0.39 19.86
CA THR A 80 -16.19 1.22 21.07
C THR A 80 -17.42 2.12 21.07
N PRO A 81 -17.98 2.47 22.24
CA PRO A 81 -19.13 3.35 22.32
C PRO A 81 -18.82 4.73 21.72
N VAL A 82 -17.61 5.26 21.92
CA VAL A 82 -17.20 6.55 21.37
C VAL A 82 -17.26 6.60 19.83
N PHE A 83 -17.00 5.47 19.17
CA PHE A 83 -17.15 5.38 17.72
C PHE A 83 -18.61 5.14 17.32
N GLN A 84 -19.29 4.19 17.97
CA GLN A 84 -20.63 3.76 17.57
C GLN A 84 -21.70 4.86 17.71
N ILE A 85 -21.50 5.86 18.58
CA ILE A 85 -22.37 7.04 18.72
C ILE A 85 -22.02 8.21 17.78
N LYS A 86 -20.99 8.08 16.93
CA LYS A 86 -20.59 9.17 16.03
C LYS A 86 -21.73 9.54 15.09
N LYS A 87 -21.93 10.84 14.90
CA LYS A 87 -22.91 11.36 13.96
C LYS A 87 -22.50 11.12 12.51
N SER A 88 -23.48 10.92 11.63
CA SER A 88 -23.26 10.84 10.19
C SER A 88 -22.66 12.15 9.66
N TYR A 89 -21.77 12.07 8.67
CA TYR A 89 -21.03 13.23 8.16
C TYR A 89 -21.95 14.29 7.54
N ASN A 90 -23.01 13.84 6.86
CA ASN A 90 -24.07 14.69 6.30
C ASN A 90 -25.10 15.15 7.35
N GLY A 91 -24.96 14.75 8.61
CA GLY A 91 -25.89 15.08 9.69
C GLY A 91 -27.21 14.34 9.65
N ASP A 92 -27.28 13.19 8.97
CA ASP A 92 -28.48 12.34 8.92
C ASP A 92 -28.83 11.77 10.31
N GLN A 93 -29.83 12.39 10.94
CA GLN A 93 -30.25 12.03 12.29
C GLN A 93 -31.05 10.73 12.32
N ASP A 94 -31.82 10.43 11.27
CA ASP A 94 -32.67 9.25 11.23
C ASP A 94 -31.81 7.99 11.14
N LEU A 95 -30.79 8.00 10.28
CA LEU A 95 -29.80 6.91 10.18
C LEU A 95 -29.02 6.72 11.48
N ASP A 96 -28.63 7.83 12.14
CA ASP A 96 -27.93 7.80 13.41
C ASP A 96 -28.77 7.17 14.53
N VAL A 97 -30.05 7.56 14.61
CA VAL A 97 -31.00 7.03 15.60
C VAL A 97 -31.25 5.54 15.35
N GLN A 98 -31.52 5.14 14.12
CA GLN A 98 -31.81 3.74 13.80
C GLN A 98 -30.64 2.79 14.12
N LEU A 99 -29.40 3.19 13.81
CA LEU A 99 -28.23 2.40 14.17
C LEU A 99 -28.00 2.34 15.68
N MET A 100 -28.27 3.44 16.40
CA MET A 100 -28.20 3.46 17.86
C MET A 100 -29.27 2.58 18.50
N GLU A 101 -30.51 2.63 18.01
CA GLU A 101 -31.61 1.78 18.47
C GLU A 101 -31.30 0.30 18.27
N ARG A 102 -30.70 -0.06 17.13
CA ARG A 102 -30.25 -1.44 16.87
C ARG A 102 -29.27 -1.92 17.94
N LEU A 103 -28.33 -1.07 18.39
CA LEU A 103 -27.40 -1.40 19.47
C LEU A 103 -28.12 -1.55 20.82
N ILE A 104 -29.05 -0.64 21.14
CA ILE A 104 -29.83 -0.70 22.38
C ILE A 104 -30.66 -2.00 22.42
N GLN A 105 -31.31 -2.39 21.32
CA GLN A 105 -32.12 -3.61 21.22
C GLN A 105 -31.34 -4.89 21.48
N VAL A 106 -30.03 -4.92 21.19
CA VAL A 106 -29.15 -6.07 21.44
C VAL A 106 -28.43 -5.99 22.80
N GLY A 107 -28.77 -5.00 23.64
CA GLY A 107 -28.33 -4.90 25.03
C GLY A 107 -27.21 -3.89 25.29
N PHE A 108 -26.94 -2.95 24.39
CA PHE A 108 -26.09 -1.81 24.72
C PHE A 108 -26.93 -0.69 25.36
N ASP A 109 -27.18 -0.84 26.66
CA ASP A 109 -28.07 0.05 27.40
C ASP A 109 -27.57 1.50 27.47
N GLN A 110 -28.50 2.45 27.59
CA GLN A 110 -28.25 3.86 27.87
C GLN A 110 -27.30 4.58 26.89
N LEU A 111 -27.18 4.08 25.65
CA LEU A 111 -26.36 4.74 24.62
C LEU A 111 -26.87 6.14 24.25
N GLY A 112 -28.20 6.35 24.24
CA GLY A 112 -28.81 7.64 23.94
C GLY A 112 -28.49 8.74 24.97
N ASP A 113 -28.19 8.34 26.21
CA ASP A 113 -27.88 9.25 27.33
C ASP A 113 -26.37 9.34 27.60
N LEU A 114 -25.54 8.69 26.77
CA LEU A 114 -24.10 8.58 27.02
C LEU A 114 -23.39 9.93 26.80
N ILE A 115 -22.92 10.52 27.89
CA ILE A 115 -22.07 11.73 27.87
C ILE A 115 -20.61 11.33 28.08
N LEU A 116 -19.78 11.61 27.08
CA LEU A 116 -18.33 11.40 27.11
C LEU A 116 -17.61 12.74 27.33
N ALA A 117 -16.71 12.80 28.30
CA ALA A 117 -15.97 14.01 28.63
C ALA A 117 -14.94 14.38 27.54
N SER A 118 -14.28 13.37 26.97
CA SER A 118 -13.16 13.54 26.04
C SER A 118 -13.24 12.57 24.85
N PRO A 119 -14.31 12.60 24.04
CA PRO A 119 -14.52 11.63 22.95
C PRO A 119 -13.50 11.77 21.81
N ARG A 120 -12.80 12.90 21.72
CA ARG A 120 -11.79 13.16 20.69
C ARG A 120 -10.42 12.55 21.01
N GLU A 121 -10.19 12.19 22.27
CA GLU A 121 -8.90 11.65 22.73
C GLU A 121 -8.72 10.17 22.33
N SER A 122 -9.81 9.45 22.07
CA SER A 122 -9.76 8.03 21.66
C SER A 122 -10.24 7.84 20.21
N PRO A 123 -9.49 8.32 19.19
CA PRO A 123 -9.77 7.99 17.80
C PRO A 123 -9.64 6.48 17.59
N HIS A 124 -10.45 5.92 16.69
CA HIS A 124 -10.56 4.46 16.54
C HIS A 124 -9.24 3.73 16.22
N ALA A 125 -8.28 4.36 15.55
CA ALA A 125 -6.96 3.76 15.32
C ALA A 125 -6.20 3.55 16.64
N LEU A 126 -6.08 4.60 17.45
CA LEU A 126 -5.51 4.53 18.81
C LEU A 126 -6.32 3.58 19.70
N ALA A 127 -7.64 3.57 19.57
CA ALA A 127 -8.49 2.66 20.31
C ALA A 127 -8.25 1.19 19.93
N GLY A 128 -8.01 0.91 18.65
CA GLY A 128 -7.64 -0.42 18.15
C GLY A 128 -6.31 -0.87 18.73
N GLU A 129 -5.27 -0.05 18.63
CA GLU A 129 -3.95 -0.31 19.21
C GLU A 129 -4.03 -0.59 20.72
N ALA A 130 -4.70 0.27 21.49
CA ALA A 130 -4.84 0.11 22.93
C ALA A 130 -5.60 -1.19 23.30
N LEU A 131 -6.64 -1.55 22.54
CA LEU A 131 -7.37 -2.81 22.75
C LEU A 131 -6.50 -4.04 22.47
N LEU A 132 -5.70 -4.01 21.39
CA LEU A 132 -4.81 -5.11 21.04
C LEU A 132 -3.72 -5.31 22.09
N GLU A 133 -3.07 -4.24 22.55
CA GLU A 133 -2.11 -4.32 23.66
C GLU A 133 -2.78 -4.87 24.94
N GLN A 134 -3.98 -4.40 25.26
CA GLN A 134 -4.77 -4.88 26.41
C GLN A 134 -5.17 -6.37 26.29
N PHE A 135 -5.24 -6.90 25.08
CA PHE A 135 -5.53 -8.31 24.80
C PHE A 135 -4.26 -9.17 24.64
N GLY A 136 -3.07 -8.58 24.81
CA GLY A 136 -1.80 -9.29 24.85
C GLY A 136 -1.09 -9.40 23.50
N ILE A 137 -1.46 -8.59 22.51
CA ILE A 137 -0.72 -8.46 21.25
C ILE A 137 0.54 -7.62 21.47
N ASP A 138 1.61 -7.98 20.78
CA ASP A 138 2.88 -7.26 20.83
C ASP A 138 2.77 -5.83 20.31
N GLN A 139 3.58 -4.93 20.87
CA GLN A 139 3.50 -3.50 20.58
C GLN A 139 3.84 -3.16 19.13
N THR A 140 4.71 -3.94 18.48
CA THR A 140 5.06 -3.70 17.06
C THR A 140 3.86 -3.96 16.14
N VAL A 141 3.08 -4.99 16.45
CA VAL A 141 1.83 -5.30 15.73
C VAL A 141 0.74 -4.28 16.09
N GLY A 142 0.62 -3.91 17.37
CA GLY A 142 -0.29 -2.87 17.83
C GLY A 142 -0.08 -1.53 17.14
N ALA A 143 1.18 -1.09 17.00
CA ALA A 143 1.54 0.17 16.36
C ALA A 143 1.09 0.23 14.90
N ILE A 144 1.23 -0.85 14.12
CA ILE A 144 0.74 -0.91 12.73
C ILE A 144 -0.77 -0.60 12.67
N ILE A 145 -1.53 -1.06 13.67
CA ILE A 145 -2.96 -0.77 13.78
C ILE A 145 -3.23 0.64 14.28
N GLY A 146 -2.41 1.19 15.18
CA GLY A 146 -2.48 2.59 15.55
C GLY A 146 -2.29 3.54 14.37
N ASP A 147 -1.54 3.09 13.37
CA ASP A 147 -0.94 3.96 12.37
C ASP A 147 -1.66 3.93 11.02
N HIS A 148 -2.60 2.98 10.80
CA HIS A 148 -3.28 2.74 9.52
C HIS A 148 -4.07 3.93 8.92
N HIS A 149 -4.24 5.05 9.65
CA HIS A 149 -4.70 6.32 9.07
C HIS A 149 -3.55 7.17 8.50
N GLY A 150 -2.35 6.62 8.43
CA GLY A 150 -1.12 7.18 7.88
C GLY A 150 -0.28 8.02 8.84
N LYS A 151 -0.44 7.91 10.17
CA LYS A 151 0.40 8.65 11.12
C LYS A 151 0.58 7.86 12.44
N PRO A 152 1.84 7.67 12.88
CA PRO A 152 2.15 7.17 14.20
C PRO A 152 1.47 7.89 15.36
N GLN A 153 0.95 7.11 16.31
CA GLN A 153 0.42 7.66 17.56
C GLN A 153 1.53 8.36 18.36
N SER A 154 1.21 9.52 18.93
CA SER A 154 2.20 10.35 19.65
C SER A 154 2.26 10.04 21.16
N ASN A 155 1.25 9.34 21.68
CA ASN A 155 1.10 8.98 23.09
C ASN A 155 1.16 7.45 23.24
N VAL A 156 1.61 6.98 24.40
CA VAL A 156 1.71 5.56 24.71
C VAL A 156 0.30 4.97 24.96
N PRO A 157 -0.15 3.96 24.20
CA PRO A 157 -1.50 3.39 24.34
C PRO A 157 -1.81 2.81 25.72
N ARG A 158 -0.77 2.41 26.47
CA ARG A 158 -0.88 1.73 27.77
C ARG A 158 -1.69 2.48 28.83
N THR A 159 -1.76 3.82 28.79
CA THR A 159 -2.58 4.58 29.74
C THR A 159 -3.92 5.01 29.16
N GLU A 160 -4.08 5.01 27.83
CA GLU A 160 -5.26 5.50 27.12
C GLU A 160 -6.57 4.89 27.65
N ILE A 161 -6.61 3.55 27.80
CA ILE A 161 -7.79 2.85 28.32
C ILE A 161 -8.08 3.24 29.78
N ASN A 162 -7.06 3.48 30.59
CA ASN A 162 -7.23 3.87 32.00
C ASN A 162 -7.68 5.33 32.12
N ASP A 163 -7.15 6.22 31.27
CA ASP A 163 -7.44 7.65 31.26
C ASP A 163 -8.82 7.94 30.64
N HIS A 164 -9.26 7.08 29.72
CA HIS A 164 -10.48 7.26 28.93
C HIS A 164 -11.40 6.04 28.94
N THR A 165 -11.44 5.28 30.05
CA THR A 165 -12.21 4.01 30.18
C THR A 165 -13.65 4.10 29.66
N LYS A 166 -14.33 5.23 29.91
CA LYS A 166 -15.70 5.47 29.47
C LYS A 166 -15.86 5.49 27.95
N ASN A 167 -14.84 5.94 27.21
CA ASN A 167 -14.81 5.92 25.74
C ASN A 167 -14.79 4.49 25.18
N TYR A 168 -14.28 3.52 25.95
CA TYR A 168 -14.16 2.11 25.54
C TYR A 168 -15.34 1.24 26.02
N TRP A 169 -15.88 1.51 27.21
CA TRP A 169 -16.83 0.59 27.87
C TRP A 169 -18.05 1.25 28.53
N GLN A 170 -18.29 2.56 28.33
CA GLN A 170 -19.37 3.34 28.98
C GLN A 170 -19.28 3.48 30.51
N VAL A 171 -18.24 2.92 31.13
CA VAL A 171 -18.04 2.92 32.59
C VAL A 171 -16.66 3.45 32.95
N ASP A 172 -16.50 3.94 34.18
CA ASP A 172 -15.27 4.61 34.62
C ASP A 172 -14.24 3.66 35.26
N ASN A 173 -14.47 2.34 35.25
CA ASN A 173 -13.48 1.39 35.74
C ASN A 173 -13.59 0.00 35.08
N LEU A 174 -12.47 -0.72 35.10
CA LEU A 174 -12.33 -2.04 34.47
C LEU A 174 -13.19 -3.12 35.13
N VAL A 175 -13.49 -3.03 36.43
CA VAL A 175 -14.29 -4.05 37.13
C VAL A 175 -15.70 -4.08 36.57
N LYS A 176 -16.36 -2.92 36.46
CA LYS A 176 -17.66 -2.80 35.82
C LYS A 176 -17.60 -3.15 34.33
N ALA A 177 -16.50 -2.81 33.65
CA ALA A 177 -16.35 -3.12 32.22
C ALA A 177 -16.37 -4.62 31.93
N ARG A 178 -15.82 -5.45 32.83
CA ARG A 178 -15.84 -6.93 32.71
C ARG A 178 -17.25 -7.52 32.80
N GLU A 179 -18.16 -6.83 33.47
CA GLU A 179 -19.56 -7.24 33.58
C GLU A 179 -20.39 -6.74 32.38
N GLY A 180 -19.96 -5.65 31.73
CA GLY A 180 -20.62 -5.01 30.60
C GLY A 180 -20.47 -5.71 29.25
N ASN A 181 -21.30 -5.29 28.29
CA ASN A 181 -21.36 -5.91 26.96
C ASN A 181 -20.22 -5.46 26.03
N TRP A 182 -19.70 -4.24 26.16
CA TRP A 182 -18.62 -3.74 25.29
C TRP A 182 -17.35 -4.59 25.36
N LEU A 183 -16.81 -4.83 26.55
CA LEU A 183 -15.59 -5.63 26.68
C LEU A 183 -15.80 -7.08 26.23
N LYS A 184 -16.99 -7.65 26.48
CA LYS A 184 -17.35 -9.00 26.00
C LYS A 184 -17.35 -9.06 24.47
N VAL A 185 -18.00 -8.10 23.82
CA VAL A 185 -18.10 -7.99 22.36
C VAL A 185 -16.75 -7.74 21.71
N GLN A 186 -15.92 -6.86 22.28
CA GLN A 186 -14.57 -6.61 21.80
C GLN A 186 -13.69 -7.86 21.89
N ARG A 187 -13.76 -8.61 23.00
CA ARG A 187 -13.05 -9.89 23.15
C ARG A 187 -13.58 -10.96 22.22
N GLU A 188 -14.89 -11.05 22.05
CA GLU A 188 -15.52 -11.98 21.12
C GLU A 188 -15.05 -11.71 19.68
N LEU A 189 -15.12 -10.45 19.24
CA LEU A 189 -14.68 -10.03 17.91
C LEU A 189 -13.18 -10.27 17.72
N PHE A 190 -12.34 -9.93 18.70
CA PHE A 190 -10.91 -10.20 18.66
C PHE A 190 -10.60 -11.71 18.53
N ASN A 191 -11.25 -12.55 19.34
CA ASN A 191 -11.08 -14.00 19.27
C ASN A 191 -11.59 -14.60 17.96
N PHE A 192 -12.64 -14.01 17.38
CA PHE A 192 -13.11 -14.36 16.05
C PHE A 192 -12.04 -14.04 15.00
N CYS A 193 -11.45 -12.84 15.03
CA CYS A 193 -10.38 -12.45 14.10
C CYS A 193 -9.13 -13.34 14.24
N LEU A 194 -8.73 -13.74 15.46
CA LEU A 194 -7.65 -14.71 15.67
C LEU A 194 -7.95 -16.05 14.97
N GLN A 195 -9.13 -16.63 15.23
CA GLN A 195 -9.55 -17.91 14.64
C GLN A 195 -9.63 -17.84 13.11
N GLU A 196 -10.17 -16.74 12.58
CA GLU A 196 -10.28 -16.48 11.13
C GLU A 196 -8.93 -16.37 10.41
N CYS A 197 -7.84 -16.17 11.16
CA CYS A 197 -6.47 -16.09 10.66
C CYS A 197 -5.61 -17.28 11.11
N GLY A 198 -6.20 -18.29 11.75
CA GLY A 198 -5.51 -19.52 12.15
C GLY A 198 -4.81 -19.48 13.53
N TYR A 199 -4.96 -18.40 14.29
CA TYR A 199 -4.38 -18.27 15.64
C TYR A 199 -5.32 -18.79 16.72
N GLN A 200 -4.78 -19.47 17.74
CA GLN A 200 -5.55 -19.95 18.89
C GLN A 200 -5.60 -18.92 20.02
N SER A 201 -4.57 -18.09 20.11
CA SER A 201 -4.37 -17.11 21.17
C SER A 201 -3.53 -15.92 20.71
N ALA A 202 -3.55 -14.83 21.48
CA ALA A 202 -2.73 -13.65 21.19
C ALA A 202 -1.22 -13.94 21.16
N SER A 203 -0.75 -14.93 21.94
CA SER A 203 0.66 -15.33 21.97
C SER A 203 1.12 -16.09 20.72
N ASP A 204 0.19 -16.54 19.88
CA ASP A 204 0.54 -17.20 18.61
C ASP A 204 0.83 -16.18 17.49
N VAL A 205 0.42 -14.93 17.68
CA VAL A 205 0.68 -13.85 16.71
C VAL A 205 2.18 -13.50 16.76
N PRO A 206 2.85 -13.41 15.60
CA PRO A 206 4.25 -13.01 15.53
C PRO A 206 4.56 -11.72 16.30
N THR A 207 5.75 -11.66 16.91
CA THR A 207 6.21 -10.54 17.72
C THR A 207 7.56 -10.04 17.21
N ASN A 208 8.00 -8.86 17.66
CA ASN A 208 9.31 -8.28 17.33
C ASN A 208 9.54 -8.13 15.81
N LEU A 209 8.53 -7.60 15.10
CA LEU A 209 8.67 -7.31 13.67
C LEU A 209 9.80 -6.29 13.45
N THR A 210 10.62 -6.54 12.44
CA THR A 210 11.64 -5.56 12.01
C THR A 210 10.97 -4.29 11.48
N GLN A 211 11.72 -3.20 11.43
CA GLN A 211 11.18 -1.93 10.94
C GLN A 211 10.73 -2.01 9.46
N SER A 212 11.49 -2.72 8.61
CA SER A 212 11.14 -2.94 7.21
C SER A 212 9.83 -3.71 7.07
N GLN A 213 9.67 -4.79 7.84
CA GLN A 213 8.43 -5.57 7.87
C GLN A 213 7.24 -4.70 8.28
N ALA A 214 7.37 -3.96 9.39
CA ALA A 214 6.29 -3.12 9.89
C ALA A 214 5.86 -2.06 8.88
N VAL A 215 6.81 -1.39 8.23
CA VAL A 215 6.53 -0.34 7.24
C VAL A 215 5.82 -0.88 6.00
N LEU A 216 6.26 -2.03 5.48
CA LEU A 216 5.62 -2.65 4.32
C LEU A 216 4.24 -3.22 4.66
N LEU A 217 4.10 -3.87 5.83
CA LEU A 217 2.81 -4.37 6.32
C LEU A 217 1.82 -3.23 6.54
N GLU A 218 2.26 -2.09 7.07
CA GLU A 218 1.40 -0.92 7.24
C GLU A 218 0.96 -0.35 5.88
N GLY A 219 1.88 -0.21 4.93
CA GLY A 219 1.54 0.19 3.57
C GLY A 219 0.50 -0.74 2.94
N LEU A 220 0.70 -2.05 3.11
CA LEU A 220 -0.18 -3.09 2.58
C LEU A 220 -1.56 -3.04 3.25
N LEU A 221 -1.60 -2.83 4.57
CA LEU A 221 -2.83 -2.68 5.33
C LEU A 221 -3.63 -1.45 4.89
N ILE A 222 -2.97 -0.30 4.73
CA ILE A 222 -3.62 0.93 4.25
C ILE A 222 -4.20 0.70 2.86
N MET A 223 -3.45 0.05 1.97
CA MET A 223 -3.92 -0.29 0.63
C MET A 223 -5.16 -1.20 0.70
N ALA A 224 -5.12 -2.23 1.54
CA ALA A 224 -6.21 -3.17 1.71
C ALA A 224 -7.47 -2.53 2.27
N ASP A 225 -7.35 -1.71 3.33
CA ASP A 225 -8.47 -0.93 3.86
C ASP A 225 -9.04 -0.02 2.78
N TRP A 226 -8.20 0.75 2.09
CA TRP A 226 -8.68 1.67 1.04
C TRP A 226 -9.43 0.94 -0.09
N LEU A 227 -9.00 -0.28 -0.46
CA LEU A 227 -9.66 -1.08 -1.47
C LEU A 227 -10.98 -1.67 -0.95
N ALA A 228 -10.96 -2.30 0.23
CA ALA A 228 -12.15 -2.79 0.94
C ALA A 228 -13.14 -1.66 1.29
N SER A 229 -12.65 -0.43 1.28
CA SER A 229 -13.39 0.78 1.55
C SER A 229 -14.01 1.44 0.32
N THR A 230 -13.62 1.01 -0.88
CA THR A 230 -14.12 1.59 -2.12
C THR A 230 -15.42 0.90 -2.53
N GLU A 231 -16.48 1.67 -2.76
CA GLU A 231 -17.79 1.10 -3.14
C GLU A 231 -17.86 0.72 -4.63
N TYR A 232 -17.31 1.57 -5.50
CA TYR A 232 -17.33 1.42 -6.95
C TYR A 232 -16.00 1.86 -7.57
N LEU A 233 -15.64 1.28 -8.71
CA LEU A 233 -14.42 1.66 -9.41
C LEU A 233 -14.61 2.99 -10.16
N GLY A 234 -14.07 4.08 -9.60
CA GLY A 234 -14.34 5.43 -10.10
C GLY A 234 -15.79 5.83 -9.84
N ASP A 235 -16.39 6.57 -10.77
CA ASP A 235 -17.79 7.02 -10.65
C ASP A 235 -18.79 6.06 -11.33
N ASP A 236 -18.34 4.88 -11.76
CA ASP A 236 -19.13 3.92 -12.52
C ASP A 236 -19.84 2.90 -11.62
N ARG A 237 -21.16 3.09 -11.40
CA ARG A 237 -21.99 2.19 -10.59
C ARG A 237 -22.11 0.77 -11.17
N SER A 238 -21.75 0.54 -12.44
CA SER A 238 -21.74 -0.80 -13.04
C SER A 238 -20.51 -1.64 -12.64
N LYS A 239 -19.53 -1.02 -11.98
CA LYS A 239 -18.28 -1.66 -11.53
C LYS A 239 -18.21 -1.69 -9.99
N PRO A 240 -19.05 -2.51 -9.32
CA PRO A 240 -19.08 -2.58 -7.87
C PRO A 240 -17.83 -3.26 -7.30
N LEU A 241 -17.28 -2.65 -6.26
CA LEU A 241 -16.26 -3.24 -5.41
C LEU A 241 -16.92 -3.70 -4.11
N PHE A 242 -16.83 -2.90 -3.05
CA PHE A 242 -17.41 -3.18 -1.74
C PHE A 242 -18.53 -2.17 -1.39
N PRO A 243 -19.63 -2.11 -2.15
CA PRO A 243 -20.72 -1.18 -1.87
C PRO A 243 -21.36 -1.44 -0.51
N LEU A 244 -21.84 -0.39 0.13
CA LEU A 244 -22.63 -0.51 1.36
C LEU A 244 -23.94 -1.28 1.09
N ILE A 245 -24.53 -1.83 2.14
CA ILE A 245 -25.76 -2.62 2.05
C ILE A 245 -26.94 -1.83 2.62
N PRO A 246 -28.17 -2.08 2.18
CA PRO A 246 -29.33 -1.44 2.77
C PRO A 246 -29.44 -1.71 4.28
N LEU A 247 -29.96 -0.74 5.05
CA LEU A 247 -30.06 -0.86 6.51
C LEU A 247 -30.90 -2.05 6.99
N HIS A 248 -31.87 -2.50 6.18
CA HIS A 248 -32.69 -3.67 6.48
C HIS A 248 -31.97 -5.01 6.24
N ASN A 249 -30.85 -5.00 5.54
CA ASN A 249 -29.98 -6.17 5.38
C ASN A 249 -29.01 -6.30 6.56
N SER A 250 -28.53 -7.51 6.73
CA SER A 250 -27.59 -7.98 7.75
C SER A 250 -26.39 -8.66 7.09
N MET A 251 -25.43 -9.09 7.91
CA MET A 251 -24.29 -9.86 7.42
C MET A 251 -24.74 -11.18 6.78
N GLU A 252 -25.79 -11.80 7.32
CA GLU A 252 -26.35 -13.07 6.86
C GLU A 252 -26.95 -13.01 5.46
N ASP A 253 -27.32 -11.81 5.00
CA ASP A 253 -27.84 -11.60 3.64
C ASP A 253 -26.72 -11.49 2.59
N LEU A 254 -25.46 -11.57 3.01
CA LEU A 254 -24.29 -11.41 2.13
C LEU A 254 -23.58 -12.73 1.90
N ASP A 255 -23.28 -12.99 0.63
CA ASP A 255 -22.23 -13.92 0.24
C ASP A 255 -20.90 -13.16 0.21
N LEU A 256 -20.13 -13.27 1.30
CA LEU A 256 -18.83 -12.61 1.43
C LEU A 256 -17.81 -13.11 0.39
N GLY A 257 -17.91 -14.39 0.00
CA GLY A 257 -17.03 -14.97 -1.03
C GLY A 257 -17.29 -14.36 -2.40
N ALA A 258 -18.56 -14.33 -2.82
CA ALA A 258 -18.96 -13.71 -4.08
C ALA A 258 -18.70 -12.19 -4.09
N ARG A 259 -18.95 -11.51 -2.96
CA ARG A 259 -18.65 -10.07 -2.79
C ARG A 259 -17.17 -9.79 -3.02
N PHE A 260 -16.29 -10.52 -2.35
CA PHE A 260 -14.84 -10.39 -2.49
C PHE A 260 -14.37 -10.72 -3.91
N GLN A 261 -14.80 -11.86 -4.47
CA GLN A 261 -14.41 -12.28 -5.81
C GLN A 261 -14.80 -11.25 -6.87
N ARG A 262 -16.04 -10.74 -6.81
CA ARG A 262 -16.51 -9.70 -7.72
C ARG A 262 -15.67 -8.42 -7.60
N ALA A 263 -15.36 -7.99 -6.38
CA ALA A 263 -14.58 -6.79 -6.16
C ALA A 263 -13.16 -6.91 -6.75
N ILE A 264 -12.47 -8.02 -6.48
CA ILE A 264 -11.13 -8.26 -7.02
C ILE A 264 -11.13 -8.36 -8.55
N LEU A 265 -12.08 -9.09 -9.15
CA LEU A 265 -12.20 -9.19 -10.61
C LEU A 265 -12.55 -7.85 -11.27
N THR A 266 -13.29 -6.99 -10.58
CA THR A 266 -13.63 -5.65 -11.06
C THR A 266 -12.43 -4.70 -10.94
N TRP A 267 -11.62 -4.84 -9.88
CA TRP A 267 -10.47 -3.98 -9.62
C TRP A 267 -9.23 -4.36 -10.42
N ARG A 268 -8.92 -5.66 -10.55
CA ARG A 268 -7.77 -6.21 -11.28
C ARG A 268 -8.04 -6.14 -12.79
N VAL A 269 -7.83 -4.94 -13.34
CA VAL A 269 -7.92 -4.68 -14.78
C VAL A 269 -6.57 -4.80 -15.49
N GLU A 270 -5.49 -4.87 -14.72
CA GLU A 270 -4.10 -4.98 -15.16
C GLU A 270 -3.56 -6.38 -14.82
N ASP A 271 -2.69 -6.88 -15.69
CA ASP A 271 -1.88 -8.06 -15.48
C ASP A 271 -0.56 -7.67 -14.82
N GLN A 272 0.14 -8.66 -14.25
CA GLN A 272 1.44 -8.45 -13.64
C GLN A 272 2.53 -8.63 -14.69
N TRP A 273 3.56 -7.79 -14.60
CA TRP A 273 4.79 -7.98 -15.38
C TRP A 273 5.64 -9.11 -14.79
N PHE A 274 6.05 -10.05 -15.64
CA PHE A 274 6.99 -11.13 -15.30
C PHE A 274 8.25 -10.96 -16.14
N PRO A 275 9.30 -10.32 -15.59
CA PRO A 275 10.54 -10.12 -16.34
C PRO A 275 11.18 -11.46 -16.72
N GLU A 276 11.75 -11.53 -17.92
CA GLU A 276 12.43 -12.72 -18.44
C GLU A 276 13.95 -12.54 -18.47
N GLN A 277 14.68 -13.67 -18.46
CA GLN A 277 16.12 -13.64 -18.60
C GLN A 277 16.51 -13.18 -20.01
N ILE A 278 17.32 -12.14 -20.09
CA ILE A 278 17.93 -11.69 -21.35
C ILE A 278 19.13 -12.60 -21.65
N THR A 279 19.02 -13.37 -22.74
CA THR A 279 20.08 -14.32 -23.16
C THR A 279 20.93 -13.80 -24.31
N ASP A 280 20.36 -12.93 -25.16
CA ASP A 280 21.07 -12.25 -26.24
C ASP A 280 20.69 -10.76 -26.27
N ILE A 281 21.65 -9.92 -25.88
CA ILE A 281 21.50 -8.47 -25.84
C ILE A 281 21.31 -7.85 -27.23
N ASP A 282 21.87 -8.42 -28.29
CA ASP A 282 21.70 -7.90 -29.65
C ASP A 282 20.27 -8.15 -30.15
N GLU A 283 19.70 -9.33 -29.87
CA GLU A 283 18.30 -9.66 -30.20
C GLU A 283 17.33 -8.81 -29.39
N GLN A 284 17.58 -8.66 -28.08
CA GLN A 284 16.75 -7.86 -27.19
C GLN A 284 16.69 -6.39 -27.61
N PHE A 285 17.84 -5.79 -27.93
CA PHE A 285 17.88 -4.41 -28.46
C PHE A 285 17.17 -4.28 -29.81
N GLN A 286 17.30 -5.27 -30.69
CA GLN A 286 16.59 -5.27 -31.97
C GLN A 286 15.07 -5.33 -31.75
N LYS A 287 14.60 -6.12 -30.78
CA LYS A 287 13.19 -6.28 -30.40
C LYS A 287 12.62 -4.99 -29.79
N ARG A 288 13.34 -4.39 -28.85
CA ARG A 288 12.90 -3.19 -28.11
C ARG A 288 13.05 -1.90 -28.91
N TRP A 289 14.13 -1.76 -29.69
CA TRP A 289 14.55 -0.48 -30.26
C TRP A 289 14.75 -0.50 -31.77
N GLY A 290 14.82 -1.68 -32.40
CA GLY A 290 15.00 -1.82 -33.85
C GLY A 290 16.44 -1.60 -34.34
N PHE A 291 17.42 -1.55 -33.44
CA PHE A 291 18.83 -1.38 -33.76
C PHE A 291 19.74 -2.22 -32.85
N LYS A 292 21.00 -2.40 -33.24
CA LYS A 292 22.01 -3.12 -32.43
C LYS A 292 22.59 -2.27 -31.29
N PRO A 293 22.87 -2.85 -30.13
CA PRO A 293 23.42 -2.13 -28.99
C PRO A 293 24.81 -1.56 -29.29
N ARG A 294 25.08 -0.38 -28.75
CA ARG A 294 26.39 0.26 -28.78
C ARG A 294 27.36 -0.47 -27.84
N PRO A 295 28.69 -0.31 -28.00
CA PRO A 295 29.68 -0.98 -27.15
C PRO A 295 29.44 -0.81 -25.65
N VAL A 296 29.05 0.40 -25.21
CA VAL A 296 28.76 0.68 -23.80
C VAL A 296 27.50 -0.02 -23.27
N GLN A 297 26.54 -0.30 -24.16
CA GLN A 297 25.30 -1.00 -23.80
C GLN A 297 25.57 -2.50 -23.65
N ARG A 298 26.44 -3.08 -24.49
CA ARG A 298 26.94 -4.45 -24.31
C ARG A 298 27.81 -4.62 -23.07
N GLN A 299 28.62 -3.62 -22.75
CA GLN A 299 29.41 -3.64 -21.53
C GLN A 299 28.51 -3.63 -20.28
N MET A 300 27.42 -2.86 -20.30
CA MET A 300 26.46 -2.86 -19.20
C MET A 300 25.85 -4.23 -18.97
N ASP A 301 25.38 -4.87 -20.04
CA ASP A 301 24.82 -6.23 -20.00
C ASP A 301 25.79 -7.22 -19.33
N GLN A 302 27.08 -7.21 -19.72
CA GLN A 302 28.11 -8.04 -19.09
C GLN A 302 28.29 -7.74 -17.59
N VAL A 303 28.32 -6.46 -17.22
CA VAL A 303 28.48 -6.05 -15.80
C VAL A 303 27.31 -6.53 -14.94
N ILE A 304 26.08 -6.48 -15.46
CA ILE A 304 24.89 -6.95 -14.74
C ILE A 304 24.89 -8.47 -14.63
N GLN A 305 25.23 -9.19 -15.71
CA GLN A 305 25.28 -10.65 -15.71
C GLN A 305 26.37 -11.22 -14.78
N ASP A 306 27.51 -10.53 -14.66
CA ASP A 306 28.61 -10.95 -13.78
C ASP A 306 28.33 -10.60 -12.30
N ALA A 307 27.37 -9.71 -12.02
CA ALA A 307 27.06 -9.29 -10.66
C ALA A 307 26.14 -10.30 -9.94
N THR A 308 26.53 -10.70 -8.73
CA THR A 308 25.75 -11.64 -7.91
C THR A 308 24.53 -10.97 -7.24
N ASP A 309 24.65 -9.68 -6.94
CA ASP A 309 23.58 -8.81 -6.42
C ASP A 309 24.00 -7.36 -6.73
N PRO A 310 23.64 -6.82 -7.90
CA PRO A 310 24.14 -5.54 -8.39
C PRO A 310 23.53 -4.36 -7.65
N GLY A 311 23.71 -4.27 -6.34
CA GLY A 311 23.06 -3.32 -5.46
C GLY A 311 23.35 -1.82 -5.67
N ILE A 312 23.69 -1.24 -6.80
CA ILE A 312 23.60 0.21 -7.19
C ILE A 312 24.42 0.25 -8.48
N ILE A 313 23.84 0.78 -9.55
CA ILE A 313 24.53 0.93 -10.82
C ILE A 313 24.60 2.41 -11.17
N ILE A 314 25.83 2.93 -11.30
CA ILE A 314 26.08 4.32 -11.66
C ILE A 314 26.62 4.37 -13.09
N ILE A 315 25.98 5.19 -13.92
CA ILE A 315 26.29 5.30 -15.35
C ILE A 315 26.66 6.74 -15.68
N GLU A 316 27.90 6.94 -16.11
CA GLU A 316 28.40 8.24 -16.54
C GLU A 316 28.61 8.21 -18.06
N LEU A 317 27.71 8.87 -18.81
CA LEU A 317 27.75 8.90 -20.28
C LEU A 317 27.57 10.31 -20.83
N GLU A 318 28.13 10.53 -22.03
CA GLU A 318 27.88 11.75 -22.79
C GLU A 318 26.40 11.83 -23.26
N PRO A 319 25.83 13.04 -23.39
CA PRO A 319 24.50 13.22 -23.95
C PRO A 319 24.37 12.58 -25.33
N GLY A 320 23.26 11.88 -25.59
CA GLY A 320 23.02 11.17 -26.85
C GLY A 320 23.72 9.81 -26.97
N ALA A 321 24.43 9.35 -25.93
CA ALA A 321 25.05 8.02 -25.88
C ALA A 321 24.06 6.84 -25.80
N GLY A 322 22.76 7.11 -25.58
CA GLY A 322 21.72 6.07 -25.44
C GLY A 322 21.49 5.66 -23.98
N LYS A 323 21.53 6.62 -23.05
CA LYS A 323 21.36 6.42 -21.60
C LYS A 323 20.02 5.79 -21.24
N THR A 324 18.95 6.25 -21.87
CA THR A 324 17.60 5.77 -21.58
C THR A 324 17.42 4.32 -21.99
N GLU A 325 17.90 3.95 -23.18
CA GLU A 325 17.84 2.57 -23.67
C GLU A 325 18.68 1.64 -22.79
N ILE A 326 19.88 2.08 -22.37
CA ILE A 326 20.69 1.34 -21.40
C ILE A 326 19.94 1.14 -20.08
N ALA A 327 19.24 2.16 -19.58
CA ALA A 327 18.59 2.10 -18.27
C ALA A 327 17.36 1.21 -18.30
N LEU A 328 16.55 1.28 -19.36
CA LEU A 328 15.36 0.44 -19.50
C LEU A 328 15.71 -1.02 -19.76
N GLU A 329 16.77 -1.28 -20.52
CA GLU A 329 17.30 -2.64 -20.67
C GLU A 329 17.76 -3.20 -19.32
N ALA A 330 18.52 -2.40 -18.58
CA ALA A 330 19.03 -2.80 -17.29
C ALA A 330 17.90 -2.99 -16.25
N VAL A 331 16.78 -2.28 -16.39
CA VAL A 331 15.56 -2.53 -15.62
C VAL A 331 15.00 -3.93 -15.89
N GLU A 332 14.91 -4.39 -17.15
CA GLU A 332 14.45 -5.76 -17.45
C GLU A 332 15.35 -6.81 -16.78
N GLN A 333 16.67 -6.64 -16.86
CA GLN A 333 17.64 -7.56 -16.27
C GLN A 333 17.59 -7.59 -14.74
N LEU A 334 17.54 -6.43 -14.09
CA LEU A 334 17.45 -6.36 -12.63
C LEU A 334 16.11 -6.85 -12.11
N ALA A 335 15.03 -6.54 -12.82
CA ALA A 335 13.70 -7.02 -12.47
C ALA A 335 13.69 -8.55 -12.45
N TYR A 336 14.31 -9.18 -13.45
CA TYR A 336 14.49 -10.64 -13.50
C TYR A 336 15.34 -11.16 -12.32
N THR A 337 16.54 -10.59 -12.11
CA THR A 337 17.48 -11.08 -11.09
C THR A 337 16.94 -10.93 -9.67
N ASN A 338 16.26 -9.81 -9.37
CA ASN A 338 15.81 -9.48 -8.02
C ASN A 338 14.34 -9.84 -7.77
N GLY A 339 13.60 -10.28 -8.80
CA GLY A 339 12.17 -10.58 -8.71
C GLY A 339 11.32 -9.31 -8.53
N GLU A 340 11.78 -8.18 -9.06
CA GLU A 340 11.01 -6.94 -9.10
C GLU A 340 10.05 -6.94 -10.29
N GLN A 341 8.91 -6.27 -10.15
CA GLN A 341 7.85 -6.30 -11.17
C GLN A 341 7.39 -4.89 -11.55
N GLY A 342 8.24 -3.89 -11.35
CA GLY A 342 7.88 -2.51 -11.63
C GLY A 342 9.07 -1.59 -11.83
N LEU A 343 8.74 -0.37 -12.25
CA LEU A 343 9.70 0.69 -12.55
C LEU A 343 9.23 2.00 -11.93
N PHE A 344 10.14 2.70 -11.25
CA PHE A 344 10.01 4.14 -11.04
C PHE A 344 11.11 4.88 -11.80
N PHE A 345 10.72 5.74 -12.75
CA PHE A 345 11.63 6.60 -13.49
C PHE A 345 11.51 8.04 -12.99
N GLY A 346 12.50 8.47 -12.21
CA GLY A 346 12.61 9.80 -11.60
C GLY A 346 13.44 10.76 -12.43
N LEU A 347 12.87 11.93 -12.74
CA LEU A 347 13.53 12.99 -13.52
C LEU A 347 13.58 14.32 -12.75
N PRO A 348 14.48 15.25 -13.11
CA PRO A 348 14.62 16.52 -12.39
C PRO A 348 13.42 17.47 -12.57
N THR A 349 12.70 17.40 -13.69
CA THR A 349 11.61 18.36 -13.99
C THR A 349 10.37 17.69 -14.58
N GLN A 350 9.21 18.33 -14.44
CA GLN A 350 7.96 17.86 -15.04
C GLN A 350 8.05 17.77 -16.58
N ALA A 351 8.77 18.70 -17.21
CA ALA A 351 8.93 18.73 -18.67
C ALA A 351 9.73 17.51 -19.15
N THR A 352 10.83 17.19 -18.48
CA THR A 352 11.60 15.98 -18.76
C THR A 352 10.78 14.72 -18.51
N SER A 353 9.99 14.66 -17.42
CA SER A 353 9.11 13.51 -17.16
C SER A 353 8.04 13.32 -18.24
N SER A 354 7.43 14.41 -18.73
CA SER A 354 6.46 14.35 -19.82
C SER A 354 7.07 13.84 -21.13
N ALA A 355 8.30 14.25 -21.46
CA ALA A 355 9.00 13.76 -22.65
C ALA A 355 9.42 12.28 -22.49
N MET A 356 9.86 11.90 -21.29
CA MET A 356 10.26 10.53 -20.99
C MET A 356 9.07 9.56 -20.97
N PHE A 357 7.91 10.04 -20.56
CA PHE A 357 6.68 9.24 -20.51
C PHE A 357 6.38 8.55 -21.84
N ALA A 358 6.43 9.28 -22.96
CA ALA A 358 6.19 8.69 -24.27
C ALA A 358 7.17 7.54 -24.60
N ARG A 359 8.46 7.73 -24.31
CA ARG A 359 9.49 6.71 -24.58
C ARG A 359 9.34 5.47 -23.70
N VAL A 360 9.00 5.64 -22.43
CA VAL A 360 8.77 4.52 -21.51
C VAL A 360 7.48 3.79 -21.88
N THR A 361 6.43 4.51 -22.28
CA THR A 361 5.19 3.88 -22.80
C THR A 361 5.45 3.06 -24.06
N ASP A 362 6.25 3.58 -25.01
CA ASP A 362 6.61 2.84 -26.23
C ASP A 362 7.47 1.59 -25.96
N TRP A 363 8.28 1.61 -24.90
CA TRP A 363 9.02 0.44 -24.42
C TRP A 363 8.08 -0.56 -23.76
N LEU A 364 7.24 -0.08 -22.84
CA LEU A 364 6.31 -0.91 -22.09
C LEU A 364 5.27 -1.59 -22.99
N ASP A 365 4.82 -0.93 -24.07
CA ASP A 365 3.92 -1.54 -25.06
C ASP A 365 4.57 -2.73 -25.77
N LYS A 366 5.89 -2.70 -26.00
CA LYS A 366 6.62 -3.84 -26.58
C LYS A 366 6.80 -4.97 -25.58
N VAL A 367 7.07 -4.63 -24.31
CA VAL A 367 7.15 -5.62 -23.22
C VAL A 367 5.79 -6.30 -23.05
N ALA A 368 4.72 -5.53 -22.92
CA ALA A 368 3.36 -6.03 -22.74
C ALA A 368 2.89 -6.92 -23.90
N LYS A 369 3.27 -6.61 -25.14
CA LYS A 369 2.96 -7.43 -26.32
C LYS A 369 3.68 -8.78 -26.36
N ASP A 370 4.89 -8.85 -25.80
CA ASP A 370 5.61 -10.12 -25.73
C ASP A 370 4.97 -11.07 -24.71
N ASP A 371 4.51 -10.51 -23.60
CA ASP A 371 3.92 -11.24 -22.49
C ASP A 371 2.41 -11.51 -22.69
N ASP A 372 1.83 -11.01 -23.79
CA ASP A 372 0.37 -10.97 -24.02
C ASP A 372 -0.40 -10.40 -22.80
N ALA A 373 0.18 -9.36 -22.18
CA ALA A 373 -0.24 -8.81 -20.89
C ALA A 373 -0.81 -7.39 -21.04
N LYS A 374 -1.67 -7.00 -20.09
CA LYS A 374 -2.15 -5.62 -19.95
C LYS A 374 -1.45 -4.92 -18.80
N LEU A 375 -0.41 -4.13 -19.10
CA LEU A 375 0.41 -3.48 -18.07
C LEU A 375 -0.06 -2.05 -17.76
N GLY A 376 -0.11 -1.67 -16.49
CA GLY A 376 -0.51 -0.34 -16.03
C GLY A 376 0.64 0.65 -15.99
N ILE A 377 0.44 1.90 -16.43
CA ILE A 377 1.47 2.96 -16.35
C ILE A 377 0.92 4.30 -15.82
N LYS A 378 1.75 5.02 -15.07
CA LYS A 378 1.38 6.34 -14.51
C LYS A 378 2.39 7.44 -14.71
N LEU A 379 1.89 8.62 -15.12
CA LEU A 379 2.62 9.88 -15.10
C LEU A 379 2.33 10.66 -13.80
N MET A 380 3.34 10.85 -12.96
CA MET A 380 3.25 11.48 -11.64
C MET A 380 3.83 12.89 -11.65
N HIS A 381 3.01 13.86 -12.07
CA HIS A 381 3.27 15.28 -11.83
C HIS A 381 1.98 16.11 -11.93
N SER A 382 1.99 17.33 -11.39
CA SER A 382 0.78 18.17 -11.26
C SER A 382 0.07 18.53 -12.57
N LYS A 383 0.76 18.43 -13.72
CA LYS A 383 0.21 18.67 -15.07
C LYS A 383 -0.03 17.41 -15.92
N ALA A 384 -0.04 16.22 -15.30
CA ALA A 384 -0.10 14.95 -16.05
C ALA A 384 -1.34 14.85 -16.95
N GLU A 385 -2.47 15.42 -16.54
CA GLU A 385 -3.74 15.37 -17.29
C GLU A 385 -3.71 16.14 -18.61
N PHE A 386 -2.73 17.03 -18.82
CA PHE A 386 -2.55 17.77 -20.07
C PHE A 386 -1.55 17.10 -21.02
N ASN A 387 -0.96 15.97 -20.62
CA ASN A 387 -0.08 15.20 -21.50
C ASN A 387 -0.95 14.40 -22.48
N PRO A 388 -0.80 14.58 -23.82
CA PRO A 388 -1.65 13.91 -24.80
C PRO A 388 -1.61 12.39 -24.68
N THR A 389 -0.41 11.80 -24.58
CA THR A 389 -0.23 10.35 -24.43
C THR A 389 -0.93 9.81 -23.18
N TYR A 390 -0.88 10.54 -22.06
CA TYR A 390 -1.56 10.14 -20.83
C TYR A 390 -3.08 10.30 -20.90
N ALA A 391 -3.56 11.37 -21.57
CA ALA A 391 -4.98 11.61 -21.78
C ALA A 391 -5.59 10.54 -22.70
N ASP A 392 -4.89 10.16 -23.78
CA ASP A 392 -5.34 9.16 -24.74
C ASP A 392 -5.49 7.78 -24.08
N LEU A 393 -4.54 7.38 -23.22
CA LEU A 393 -4.63 6.15 -22.42
C LEU A 393 -5.87 6.13 -21.50
N LYS A 394 -6.24 7.28 -20.91
CA LYS A 394 -7.46 7.39 -20.10
C LYS A 394 -8.74 7.30 -20.94
N ILE A 395 -8.75 7.91 -22.13
CA ILE A 395 -9.90 7.93 -23.04
C ILE A 395 -10.19 6.54 -23.59
N LEU A 396 -9.15 5.81 -24.02
CA LEU A 396 -9.28 4.42 -24.50
C LEU A 396 -9.96 3.54 -23.46
N ARG A 397 -9.65 3.73 -22.18
CA ARG A 397 -10.31 3.03 -21.07
C ARG A 397 -11.74 3.50 -20.80
N ALA A 398 -12.00 4.81 -20.85
CA ALA A 398 -13.32 5.38 -20.54
C ALA A 398 -14.43 4.91 -21.49
N HIS A 399 -14.08 4.59 -22.74
CA HIS A 399 -15.05 4.16 -23.74
C HIS A 399 -15.33 2.65 -23.77
N ASN A 400 -14.76 1.84 -22.86
CA ASN A 400 -14.80 0.36 -22.92
C ASN A 400 -14.55 -0.15 -24.36
N VAL A 401 -13.79 0.60 -25.16
CA VAL A 401 -13.33 0.07 -26.44
C VAL A 401 -12.38 -1.03 -26.02
N GLU A 402 -12.66 -2.26 -26.43
CA GLU A 402 -11.64 -3.31 -26.54
C GLU A 402 -10.58 -2.78 -27.53
N GLY A 403 -9.79 -1.81 -27.08
CA GLY A 403 -8.69 -1.26 -27.82
C GLY A 403 -7.54 -2.23 -27.69
N GLU A 404 -6.87 -2.50 -28.80
CA GLU A 404 -5.64 -3.31 -28.92
C GLU A 404 -4.43 -2.73 -28.15
N GLY A 405 -4.65 -1.84 -27.17
CA GLY A 405 -3.60 -1.24 -26.36
C GLY A 405 -3.20 -2.15 -25.20
N ALA A 406 -1.95 -2.63 -25.22
CA ALA A 406 -1.37 -3.48 -24.18
C ALA A 406 -1.01 -2.69 -22.89
N VAL A 407 -1.09 -1.35 -22.94
CA VAL A 407 -0.81 -0.45 -21.81
C VAL A 407 -2.07 0.27 -21.36
N THR A 408 -2.34 0.30 -20.04
CA THR A 408 -3.58 0.85 -19.48
C THR A 408 -3.35 1.74 -18.25
N VAL A 409 -4.42 2.34 -17.70
CA VAL A 409 -4.38 3.18 -16.49
C VAL A 409 -5.54 2.84 -15.56
N ASN A 410 -5.26 2.30 -14.37
CA ASN A 410 -6.27 2.08 -13.36
C ASN A 410 -6.58 3.35 -12.52
N SER A 411 -7.84 3.80 -12.61
CA SER A 411 -8.38 4.99 -11.94
C SER A 411 -8.36 4.87 -10.43
N TRP A 412 -8.37 3.64 -9.88
CA TRP A 412 -8.25 3.42 -8.46
C TRP A 412 -6.95 3.97 -7.90
N PHE A 413 -5.84 3.87 -8.65
CA PHE A 413 -4.54 4.39 -8.22
C PHE A 413 -4.41 5.92 -8.33
N SER A 414 -5.48 6.68 -8.57
CA SER A 414 -5.40 8.14 -8.66
C SER A 414 -5.00 8.82 -7.33
N GLY A 415 -4.50 10.06 -7.42
CA GLY A 415 -4.10 10.85 -6.25
C GLY A 415 -2.94 10.22 -5.48
N LYS A 416 -3.10 10.04 -4.16
CA LYS A 416 -2.05 9.50 -3.26
C LYS A 416 -1.63 8.07 -3.58
N LYS A 417 -2.48 7.32 -4.27
CA LYS A 417 -2.27 5.90 -4.62
C LYS A 417 -1.39 5.72 -5.85
N SER A 418 -0.98 6.81 -6.52
CA SER A 418 -0.29 6.75 -7.81
C SER A 418 1.05 6.02 -7.76
N ILE A 419 1.68 6.03 -6.60
CA ILE A 419 2.99 5.39 -6.39
C ILE A 419 2.91 3.86 -6.35
N LEU A 420 1.71 3.30 -6.15
CA LEU A 420 1.48 1.86 -6.10
C LEU A 420 1.38 1.23 -7.50
N GLU A 421 1.24 2.03 -8.55
CA GLU A 421 1.22 1.54 -9.94
C GLU A 421 2.54 0.91 -10.32
N GLU A 422 2.53 -0.27 -10.94
CA GLU A 422 3.72 -1.06 -11.29
C GLU A 422 4.76 -0.22 -12.04
N PHE A 423 4.34 0.51 -13.06
CA PHE A 423 5.18 1.43 -13.82
C PHE A 423 4.80 2.89 -13.58
N SER A 424 5.79 3.69 -13.20
CA SER A 424 5.55 5.08 -12.84
C SER A 424 6.70 5.99 -13.25
N ILE A 425 6.37 7.12 -13.88
CA ILE A 425 7.32 8.13 -14.34
C ILE A 425 6.96 9.43 -13.64
N GLY A 426 7.93 10.09 -13.01
CA GLY A 426 7.64 11.29 -12.24
C GLY A 426 8.86 12.18 -12.03
N THR A 427 8.67 13.22 -11.22
CA THR A 427 9.82 13.96 -10.70
C THR A 427 10.50 13.17 -9.59
N ILE A 428 11.81 13.37 -9.42
CA ILE A 428 12.57 12.73 -8.34
C ILE A 428 11.99 13.04 -6.95
N ASP A 429 11.26 14.15 -6.80
CA ASP A 429 10.57 14.50 -5.54
C ASP A 429 9.72 13.35 -5.00
N HIS A 430 9.11 12.54 -5.88
CA HIS A 430 8.33 11.36 -5.49
C HIS A 430 9.15 10.30 -4.74
N LEU A 431 10.43 10.16 -5.08
CA LEU A 431 11.40 9.33 -4.37
C LEU A 431 11.91 10.03 -3.11
N LEU A 432 12.30 11.30 -3.19
CA LEU A 432 12.83 12.07 -2.04
C LEU A 432 11.81 12.14 -0.89
N LEU A 433 10.52 12.12 -1.21
CA LEU A 433 9.43 12.05 -0.25
C LEU A 433 9.49 10.81 0.66
N MET A 434 10.18 9.73 0.28
CA MET A 434 10.44 8.58 1.17
C MET A 434 11.30 8.95 2.38
N GLY A 435 12.16 9.97 2.27
CA GLY A 435 12.99 10.45 3.37
C GLY A 435 12.28 11.42 4.32
N LEU A 436 11.02 11.77 4.05
CA LEU A 436 10.29 12.81 4.79
C LEU A 436 9.27 12.25 5.78
N LYS A 437 9.10 12.92 6.92
CA LYS A 437 8.02 12.65 7.89
C LYS A 437 6.70 13.22 7.37
N GLN A 438 5.88 12.38 6.73
CA GLN A 438 4.59 12.80 6.16
C GLN A 438 3.50 11.75 6.39
N LYS A 439 2.25 12.19 6.23
CA LYS A 439 1.08 11.30 6.33
C LYS A 439 1.07 10.28 5.18
N HIS A 440 0.81 9.01 5.48
CA HIS A 440 0.78 7.88 4.54
C HIS A 440 2.13 7.58 3.86
N LEU A 441 3.24 7.87 4.53
CA LEU A 441 4.59 7.57 4.05
C LEU A 441 4.76 6.08 3.66
N PHE A 442 4.15 5.18 4.41
CA PHE A 442 4.18 3.72 4.23
C PHE A 442 3.72 3.26 2.85
N LEU A 443 2.73 3.94 2.24
CA LEU A 443 2.31 3.66 0.87
C LEU A 443 3.39 3.96 -0.17
N ARG A 444 4.24 4.96 0.08
CA ARG A 444 5.38 5.27 -0.80
C ARG A 444 6.45 4.21 -0.68
N HIS A 445 6.73 3.75 0.53
CA HIS A 445 7.66 2.64 0.73
C HIS A 445 7.17 1.37 0.06
N LEU A 446 5.90 0.99 0.28
CA LEU A 446 5.31 -0.16 -0.40
C LEU A 446 5.37 -0.01 -1.93
N GLY A 447 4.97 1.14 -2.47
CA GLY A 447 4.97 1.36 -3.91
C GLY A 447 6.36 1.29 -4.54
N MET A 448 7.40 1.75 -3.84
CA MET A 448 8.77 1.76 -4.34
C MET A 448 9.54 0.47 -4.10
N SER A 449 9.20 -0.30 -3.06
CA SER A 449 9.98 -1.49 -2.68
C SER A 449 9.86 -2.67 -3.63
N GLY A 450 8.88 -2.64 -4.55
CA GLY A 450 8.67 -3.65 -5.60
C GLY A 450 9.14 -3.19 -6.99
N LYS A 451 9.96 -2.12 -7.04
CA LYS A 451 10.33 -1.45 -8.28
C LYS A 451 11.83 -1.33 -8.43
N VAL A 452 12.29 -1.46 -9.67
CA VAL A 452 13.59 -0.93 -10.06
C VAL A 452 13.49 0.60 -10.14
N VAL A 453 14.38 1.30 -9.43
CA VAL A 453 14.39 2.76 -9.38
C VAL A 453 15.47 3.32 -10.31
N VAL A 454 15.05 4.09 -11.31
CA VAL A 454 15.92 4.84 -12.23
C VAL A 454 15.84 6.32 -11.91
N ILE A 455 16.99 6.96 -11.71
CA ILE A 455 17.11 8.39 -11.52
C ILE A 455 17.96 8.97 -12.64
N ASP A 456 17.33 9.80 -13.47
CA ASP A 456 18.02 10.48 -14.56
C ASP A 456 18.54 11.85 -14.13
N GLU A 457 19.65 12.27 -14.75
CA GLU A 457 20.25 13.59 -14.61
C GLU A 457 20.58 14.01 -13.15
N VAL A 458 21.28 13.14 -12.40
CA VAL A 458 21.50 13.27 -10.94
C VAL A 458 22.32 14.50 -10.49
N HIS A 459 23.07 15.09 -11.40
CA HIS A 459 23.96 16.24 -11.20
C HIS A 459 23.23 17.60 -11.06
N ALA A 460 21.91 17.65 -11.24
CA ALA A 460 21.13 18.88 -11.07
C ALA A 460 20.75 19.19 -9.61
N TYR A 461 21.18 18.37 -8.64
CA TYR A 461 20.65 18.40 -7.27
C TYR A 461 21.53 19.19 -6.30
N ASP A 462 20.87 19.94 -5.41
CA ASP A 462 21.53 20.72 -4.37
C ASP A 462 21.90 19.85 -3.14
N ALA A 463 22.68 20.41 -2.22
CA ALA A 463 23.10 19.72 -0.99
C ALA A 463 21.92 19.36 -0.05
N TYR A 464 20.74 19.95 -0.23
CA TYR A 464 19.55 19.65 0.58
C TYR A 464 18.87 18.37 0.08
N MET A 465 18.72 18.22 -1.24
CA MET A 465 18.22 17.00 -1.88
C MET A 465 19.07 15.77 -1.57
N ASP A 466 20.38 15.94 -1.39
CA ASP A 466 21.32 14.86 -1.08
C ASP A 466 20.98 14.09 0.21
N SER A 467 20.53 14.81 1.26
CA SER A 467 20.14 14.18 2.53
C SER A 467 18.88 13.31 2.40
N TYR A 468 17.90 13.76 1.62
CA TYR A 468 16.68 13.00 1.36
C TYR A 468 16.92 11.83 0.44
N LEU A 469 17.78 12.02 -0.57
CA LEU A 469 18.17 10.95 -1.47
C LEU A 469 18.90 9.87 -0.69
N THR A 470 19.90 10.22 0.12
CA THR A 470 20.60 9.27 1.00
C THR A 470 19.60 8.50 1.87
N LYS A 471 18.65 9.19 2.51
CA LYS A 471 17.65 8.50 3.33
C LYS A 471 16.72 7.58 2.53
N ALA A 472 16.33 7.98 1.33
CA ALA A 472 15.53 7.13 0.44
C ALA A 472 16.31 5.89 -0.01
N LEU A 473 17.60 6.04 -0.33
CA LEU A 473 18.50 4.94 -0.69
C LEU A 473 18.69 3.96 0.48
N GLU A 474 18.88 4.43 1.72
CA GLU A 474 18.93 3.56 2.90
C GLU A 474 17.68 2.68 3.04
N TRP A 475 16.51 3.25 2.78
CA TRP A 475 15.25 2.50 2.83
C TRP A 475 15.12 1.48 1.71
N LEU A 476 15.51 1.83 0.48
CA LEU A 476 15.59 0.86 -0.62
C LEU A 476 16.60 -0.26 -0.29
N GLY A 477 17.74 0.10 0.33
CA GLY A 477 18.70 -0.77 1.02
C GLY A 477 18.05 -1.80 1.95
N ALA A 478 17.16 -1.33 2.80
CA ALA A 478 16.56 -2.17 3.82
C ALA A 478 15.50 -3.17 3.29
N TYR A 479 15.01 -3.02 2.05
CA TYR A 479 13.94 -3.86 1.50
C TYR A 479 14.41 -5.08 0.69
N HIS A 480 15.57 -5.04 0.04
CA HIS A 480 16.06 -6.17 -0.78
C HIS A 480 16.99 -7.15 -0.02
N GLY A 481 17.07 -7.03 1.31
CA GLY A 481 17.75 -8.01 2.16
C GLY A 481 19.22 -7.70 2.44
N THR A 482 19.47 -6.71 3.31
CA THR A 482 20.65 -6.69 4.18
C THR A 482 20.33 -5.96 5.50
N ILE A 483 20.77 -6.56 6.60
CA ILE A 483 20.70 -6.13 8.01
C ILE A 483 21.38 -4.74 8.17
N PRO A 484 20.94 -3.85 9.09
CA PRO A 484 21.30 -2.43 9.07
C PRO A 484 22.80 -2.18 9.19
N CYS A 485 23.40 -1.53 8.19
CA CYS A 485 24.75 -1.02 8.28
C CYS A 485 24.75 0.49 8.58
N GLN A 486 25.53 0.86 9.58
CA GLN A 486 25.76 2.23 10.01
C GLN A 486 26.58 2.95 8.92
N VAL A 487 25.97 3.93 8.25
CA VAL A 487 26.52 4.65 7.09
C VAL A 487 27.59 5.67 7.54
N ASP A 488 28.78 5.17 7.85
CA ASP A 488 30.02 5.92 7.77
C ASP A 488 30.89 5.20 6.73
N THR A 489 31.06 5.82 5.56
CA THR A 489 31.66 5.29 4.32
C THR A 489 30.72 4.44 3.45
N TYR A 490 30.40 4.96 2.25
CA TYR A 490 29.72 4.24 1.18
C TYR A 490 30.53 2.99 0.79
N LYS A 491 30.19 1.86 1.40
CA LYS A 491 30.58 0.52 0.95
C LYS A 491 29.30 -0.29 0.84
N ASN A 492 28.89 -0.52 -0.41
CA ASN A 492 27.91 -1.47 -0.94
C ASN A 492 26.53 -1.49 -0.25
N GLU A 493 25.43 -1.16 -0.97
CA GLU A 493 24.03 -1.61 -0.69
C GLU A 493 22.98 -1.05 -1.72
N ASN A 494 22.16 -1.96 -2.30
CA ASN A 494 20.93 -1.99 -3.17
C ASN A 494 20.63 -1.13 -4.44
N THR A 495 20.14 -1.80 -5.50
CA THR A 495 20.21 -1.30 -6.88
C THR A 495 19.37 -0.08 -7.20
N VAL A 496 20.05 1.05 -7.32
CA VAL A 496 19.54 2.27 -7.94
C VAL A 496 20.33 2.56 -9.21
N PHE A 497 19.61 2.78 -10.31
CA PHE A 497 20.22 3.27 -11.55
C PHE A 497 20.38 4.78 -11.49
N LEU A 498 21.61 5.24 -11.29
CA LEU A 498 21.94 6.66 -11.29
C LEU A 498 22.57 7.03 -12.64
N ILE A 499 21.88 7.86 -13.42
CA ILE A 499 22.39 8.35 -14.70
C ILE A 499 22.98 9.75 -14.50
N ARG A 500 24.27 9.92 -14.86
CA ARG A 500 24.99 11.20 -14.79
C ARG A 500 25.52 11.61 -16.18
N PRO A 501 25.50 12.90 -16.54
CA PRO A 501 26.21 13.41 -17.70
C PRO A 501 27.66 13.71 -17.37
N ASN A 502 28.53 13.36 -18.32
CA ASN A 502 29.94 13.65 -18.27
C ASN A 502 30.18 15.16 -18.50
N ARG A 503 30.50 15.92 -17.45
CA ARG A 503 31.05 17.29 -17.58
C ARG A 503 32.32 17.39 -16.73
N GLY A 504 33.43 17.63 -17.42
CA GLY A 504 34.75 17.81 -16.80
C GLY A 504 34.74 18.88 -15.71
N ASN A 505 35.29 18.50 -14.55
CA ASN A 505 35.42 19.24 -13.30
C ASN A 505 34.14 19.43 -12.47
N ILE A 506 33.99 18.57 -11.46
CA ILE A 506 33.08 18.75 -10.31
C ILE A 506 33.88 18.55 -9.01
N PRO A 507 33.60 19.29 -7.91
CA PRO A 507 34.38 19.28 -6.67
C PRO A 507 34.25 17.97 -5.87
N PRO A 508 35.20 17.69 -4.94
CA PRO A 508 35.34 16.40 -4.29
C PRO A 508 34.30 16.22 -3.18
N ARG A 509 33.11 15.69 -3.50
CA ARG A 509 32.17 15.20 -2.48
C ARG A 509 31.43 13.91 -2.80
N PHE A 510 31.46 13.45 -4.05
CA PHE A 510 31.02 12.10 -4.40
C PHE A 510 32.24 11.36 -4.93
N GLY A 511 32.66 10.30 -4.24
CA GLY A 511 33.86 9.54 -4.61
C GLY A 511 33.77 9.04 -6.04
N HIS A 512 34.80 9.33 -6.84
CA HIS A 512 35.04 8.62 -8.09
C HIS A 512 35.37 7.16 -7.76
N PHE A 513 34.66 6.21 -8.34
CA PHE A 513 35.03 4.81 -8.34
C PHE A 513 35.04 4.32 -9.78
N PHE A 514 36.16 3.67 -10.14
CA PHE A 514 36.60 3.33 -11.50
C PHE A 514 35.72 2.31 -12.19
#